data_AF-A0A7C3YE66-F1
#
_entry.id   AF-A0A7C3YE66-F1
#
_cell.length_a   1.000
_cell.length_b   1.000
_cell.length_c   1.000
_cell.angle_alpha   90.00
_cell.angle_beta   90.00
_cell.angle_gamma   90.00
#
_symmetry.space_group_name_H-M   'P 1'
#
loop_
_entity.id
_entity.type
_entity.pdbx_description
1 polymer ?
#
loop_
_entity_poly.entity_id
_entity_poly.type
_entity_poly.pdbx_seq_one_letter_code
_entity_poly.pdbx_strand_id
1 'polypeptide(L)' 'MAFEIWREKMNKNINVYNLQANISKILKEIEKGAVYEVRRYSKPVAVLLSYKNYRKLKGECQHCIQDLRKMLR' A
#
# COMPACT_ATOMS: atom_id res chain seq x y z
N MET A 1 13.73 -9.88 -1.53
CA MET A 1 13.19 -9.75 -2.90
C MET A 1 11.77 -9.18 -2.98
N ALA A 2 10.78 -9.59 -2.16
CA ALA A 2 9.42 -9.01 -2.23
C ALA A 2 9.32 -7.50 -1.89
N PHE A 3 10.19 -7.02 -0.99
CA PHE A 3 10.26 -5.61 -0.59
C PHE A 3 10.84 -4.68 -1.69
N GLU A 4 11.71 -5.19 -2.56
CA GLU A 4 12.28 -4.40 -3.66
C GLU A 4 11.28 -4.21 -4.80
N ILE A 5 10.50 -5.25 -5.13
CA ILE A 5 9.44 -5.21 -6.16
C ILE A 5 8.33 -4.21 -5.78
N TRP A 6 8.03 -4.05 -4.48
CA TRP A 6 7.09 -3.04 -4.02
C TRP A 6 7.61 -1.61 -4.21
N ARG A 7 8.92 -1.40 -4.07
CA ARG A 7 9.56 -0.09 -4.22
C ARG A 7 9.45 0.43 -5.66
N GLU A 8 9.55 -0.44 -6.65
CA GLU A 8 9.42 -0.09 -8.08
C GLU A 8 7.97 0.25 -8.49
N LYS A 9 6.95 -0.31 -7.82
CA LYS A 9 5.53 0.00 -8.07
C LYS A 9 5.00 1.23 -7.32
N MET A 10 5.69 1.71 -6.28
CA MET A 10 5.34 2.92 -5.52
C MET A 10 5.79 4.21 -6.23
N ASN A 11 5.55 4.31 -7.53
CA ASN A 11 6.09 5.39 -8.34
C ASN A 11 5.17 6.63 -8.44
N LYS A 12 4.08 6.66 -7.68
CA LYS A 12 3.11 7.76 -7.76
C LYS A 12 2.96 8.47 -6.42
N ASN A 13 3.54 9.67 -6.35
CA ASN A 13 3.30 10.61 -5.27
C ASN A 13 2.10 11.48 -5.62
N ILE A 14 1.21 11.72 -4.65
CA ILE A 14 0.09 12.64 -4.82
C ILE A 14 -0.08 13.50 -3.58
N ASN A 15 -0.30 14.81 -3.76
CA ASN A 15 -0.64 15.68 -2.64
C ASN A 15 -2.15 15.59 -2.33
N VAL A 16 -2.55 16.02 -1.14
CA VAL A 16 -3.95 15.98 -0.70
C VAL A 16 -4.89 16.74 -1.65
N TYR A 17 -4.45 17.88 -2.18
CA TYR A 17 -5.24 18.71 -3.10
C TYR A 17 -5.58 17.97 -4.41
N ASN A 18 -4.57 17.39 -5.05
CA ASN A 18 -4.72 16.63 -6.29
C ASN A 18 -5.52 15.34 -6.07
N LEU A 19 -5.39 14.73 -4.88
CA LEU A 19 -6.17 13.56 -4.49
C LEU A 19 -7.67 13.89 -4.43
N GLN A 20 -8.03 15.01 -3.80
CA GLN A 20 -9.43 15.46 -3.71
C GLN A 20 -10.01 15.77 -5.09
N ALA A 21 -9.26 16.48 -5.94
CA ALA A 21 -9.72 16.85 -7.27
C ALA A 21 -9.88 15.66 -8.24
N ASN A 22 -9.15 14.56 -8.03
CA ASN A 22 -9.09 13.45 -8.99
C ASN A 22 -9.46 12.08 -8.40
N ILE A 23 -10.19 12.05 -7.27
CA ILE A 23 -10.40 10.83 -6.48
C ILE A 23 -10.93 9.65 -7.32
N SER A 24 -11.92 9.90 -8.19
CA SER A 24 -12.53 8.85 -9.02
C SER A 24 -11.56 8.25 -10.03
N LYS A 25 -10.66 9.05 -10.60
CA LYS A 25 -9.61 8.57 -11.51
C LYS A 25 -8.59 7.74 -10.75
N ILE A 26 -8.17 8.23 -9.58
CA ILE A 26 -7.17 7.57 -8.74
C ILE A 26 -7.68 6.21 -8.26
N LEU A 27 -8.94 6.12 -7.83
CA LEU A 27 -9.54 4.84 -7.43
C LEU A 27 -9.54 3.82 -8.59
N LYS A 28 -9.91 4.23 -9.82
CA LYS A 28 -9.82 3.36 -11.00
C LYS A 28 -8.40 2.88 -11.29
N GLU A 29 -7.39 3.71 -11.05
CA GLU A 29 -6.00 3.31 -11.22
C GLU A 29 -5.55 2.34 -10.10
N ILE A 30 -6.00 2.56 -8.86
CA ILE A 30 -5.73 1.68 -7.73
C ILE A 30 -6.34 0.30 -7.96
N GLU A 31 -7.56 0.21 -8.49
CA GLU A 31 -8.19 -1.06 -8.88
C GLU A 31 -7.36 -1.84 -9.89
N LYS A 32 -6.69 -1.15 -10.82
CA LYS A 32 -5.75 -1.72 -11.80
C LYS A 32 -4.38 -2.06 -11.20
N GLY A 33 -4.16 -1.78 -9.93
CA GLY A 33 -2.95 -2.14 -9.19
C GLY A 33 -1.95 -0.99 -8.97
N ALA A 34 -2.34 0.26 -9.24
CA ALA A 34 -1.52 1.41 -8.84
C ALA A 34 -1.46 1.54 -7.31
N VAL A 35 -0.34 2.07 -6.83
CA VAL A 35 -0.13 2.43 -5.43
C VAL A 35 0.28 3.88 -5.37
N TYR A 36 -0.34 4.64 -4.47
CA TYR A 36 -0.09 6.07 -4.31
C TYR A 36 0.43 6.37 -2.91
N GLU A 37 1.52 7.12 -2.82
CA GLU A 37 1.94 7.76 -1.58
C GLU A 37 1.27 9.14 -1.49
N VAL A 38 0.44 9.33 -0.47
CA VAL A 38 -0.24 10.60 -0.22
C VAL A 38 0.67 11.48 0.64
N ARG A 39 0.96 12.68 0.17
CA ARG A 39 1.78 13.67 0.86
C ARG A 39 0.96 14.86 1.30
N ARG A 40 1.26 15.35 2.50
CA ARG A 40 0.81 16.66 2.98
C ARG A 40 2.05 17.54 3.13
N TYR A 41 2.11 18.62 2.37
CA TYR A 41 3.36 19.35 2.13
C TYR A 41 4.43 18.37 1.61
N SER A 42 5.63 18.37 2.20
CA SER A 42 6.73 17.48 1.81
C SER A 42 6.78 16.17 2.59
N LYS A 43 5.77 15.86 3.41
CA LYS A 43 5.76 14.67 4.27
C LYS A 43 4.74 13.62 3.79
N PRO A 44 5.12 12.34 3.68
CA PRO A 44 4.17 11.25 3.45
C PRO A 44 3.25 11.09 4.66
N VAL A 45 1.96 10.92 4.41
CA VAL A 45 0.93 10.79 5.46
C VAL A 45 0.06 9.55 5.32
N ALA A 46 -0.08 9.00 4.11
CA ALA A 46 -0.84 7.79 3.88
C ALA A 46 -0.38 7.07 2.60
N VAL A 47 -0.79 5.81 2.43
CA VAL A 47 -0.64 5.05 1.19
C VAL A 47 -2.02 4.57 0.74
N LEU A 48 -2.34 4.78 -0.53
CA LEU A 48 -3.54 4.23 -1.16
C LEU A 48 -3.13 3.04 -2.02
N LEU A 49 -3.78 1.90 -1.78
CA LEU A 49 -3.55 0.67 -2.50
C LEU A 49 -4.86 -0.12 -2.60
N SER A 50 -4.94 -1.08 -3.52
CA SER A 50 -6.15 -1.87 -3.71
C SER A 50 -6.48 -2.68 -2.45
N TYR A 51 -7.77 -2.90 -2.20
CA TYR A 51 -8.19 -3.68 -1.03
C TYR A 51 -7.59 -5.10 -1.03
N LYS A 52 -7.41 -5.70 -2.21
CA LYS A 52 -6.70 -6.99 -2.37
C LYS A 52 -5.27 -6.92 -1.84
N ASN A 53 -4.52 -5.89 -2.19
CA ASN A 53 -3.14 -5.71 -1.70
C ASN A 53 -3.13 -5.43 -0.20
N TYR A 54 -4.11 -4.69 0.33
CA TYR A 54 -4.25 -4.44 1.76
C TYR A 54 -4.49 -5.72 2.54
N ARG A 55 -5.35 -6.61 2.02
CA ARG A 55 -5.63 -7.93 2.62
C ARG A 55 -4.38 -8.81 2.66
N LYS A 56 -3.52 -8.78 1.63
CA LYS A 56 -2.24 -9.51 1.65
C LYS A 56 -1.33 -9.02 2.77
N LEU A 57 -1.18 -7.70 2.89
CA LEU A 57 -0.40 -7.07 3.98
C LEU A 57 -0.96 -7.41 5.37
N LYS A 58 -2.29 -7.46 5.52
CA LYS A 58 -2.95 -7.85 6.77
C LYS A 58 -2.86 -9.35 7.09
N GLY A 59 -2.85 -10.21 6.09
CA GLY A 59 -3.08 -11.65 6.24
C GLY A 59 -1.82 -12.50 6.28
N GLU A 60 -0.74 -12.12 5.59
CA GLU A 60 0.41 -13.03 5.43
C GLU A 60 1.23 -13.20 6.72
N CYS A 61 1.30 -12.18 7.59
CA CYS A 61 2.08 -12.30 8.84
C CYS A 61 1.35 -12.96 10.00
N GLN A 62 0.02 -13.14 9.98
CA GLN A 62 -0.65 -13.80 11.10
C GLN A 62 -0.29 -15.29 11.19
N HIS A 63 -0.26 -15.99 10.06
CA HIS A 63 0.20 -17.37 10.00
C HIS A 63 1.69 -17.48 10.29
N CYS A 64 2.53 -16.62 9.69
CA CYS A 64 3.97 -16.64 9.96
C CYS A 64 4.31 -16.40 11.44
N ILE A 65 3.62 -15.49 12.13
CA ILE A 65 3.80 -15.25 13.57
C ILE A 65 3.29 -16.43 14.39
N GLN A 66 2.19 -17.07 13.99
CA GLN A 66 1.71 -18.29 14.65
C GLN A 66 2.70 -19.45 14.50
N ASP A 67 3.27 -19.64 13.32
CA ASP A 67 4.25 -20.68 13.06
C ASP A 67 5.58 -20.41 13.80
N LEU A 68 6.06 -19.16 13.82
CA LEU A 68 7.19 -18.74 14.66
C LEU A 68 6.95 -19.02 16.16
N ARG A 69 5.75 -18.74 16.67
CA ARG A 69 5.38 -19.04 18.07
C ARG A 69 5.37 -20.54 18.36
N LYS A 70 5.05 -21.39 17.39
CA LYS A 70 5.13 -22.85 17.54
C LYS A 70 6.56 -23.36 17.53
N MET A 71 7.46 -22.72 16.77
CA MET A 71 8.88 -23.10 16.70
C MET A 71 9.73 -22.65 17.91
N LEU A 72 9.28 -21.62 18.63
CA LEU A 72 9.93 -21.09 19.84
C LEU A 72 9.42 -21.72 21.15
N ARG A 73 8.52 -22.70 21.06
CA ARG A 73 8.02 -23.51 22.19
C ARG A 73 8.64 -24.89 22.13
#